data_AF-A0A958XVZ1-F1
#
_entry.id   AF-A0A958XVZ1-F1
#
_cell.length_a   1.000
_cell.length_b   1.000
_cell.length_c   1.000
_cell.angle_alpha   90.00
_cell.angle_beta   90.00
_cell.angle_gamma   90.00
#
_symmetry.space_group_name_H-M   'P 1'
#
loop_
_entity.id
_entity.type
_entity.pdbx_description
1 polymer ?
#
loop_
_entity_poly.entity_id
_entity_poly.type
_entity_poly.pdbx_seq_one_letter_code
_entity_poly.pdbx_strand_id
1 'polypeptide(L)'
;MAKKSPPADPSGHSAEDFNPLDPPEYVERTHQVLAVEREQYLKQRRKENRLPPPSDDDLAGLCISGGGVRSATLGLGLLQAFIKKGLLKKFDYLSTVSGGGYIGSCLSSLLSKEPNNAEKYSDEPNPNERFDHTEVGLDSKDSPFVGLRYDYEYRTLDKTRLSAKHQLLHLRRYGEYLTPRKGILAWDVSRAVGALFTGVFIHTLLFLLILGTVVLLHHVLFAGMSDGDFIYTLQKPQDAYNLDHPEGPVRSEYYLPKAEWEKKSAMQQLSDWYANQLRPQFYLIKKASLNMTGLLGLFFGAGLILGLLFIFYARRLPEKVAAREQEEARYRDPEKDRMYVRPGGDDLMRHVSWPFVRRFTLAAYVLGPLASYAIMITMACTGKPSDHDYFAMLALPFCYSAGLFLSVHLLTALYFVN
;
A
#
# COMPACT_ATOMS: atom_id res chain seq x y z
N MET A 1 -10.75 -31.43 -12.49
CA MET A 1 -11.98 -30.78 -13.02
C MET A 1 -11.95 -30.89 -14.53
N ALA A 2 -12.94 -31.52 -15.14
CA ALA A 2 -13.04 -31.69 -16.59
C ALA A 2 -13.15 -30.31 -17.28
N LYS A 3 -12.35 -30.06 -18.32
CA LYS A 3 -12.48 -28.87 -19.18
C LYS A 3 -13.86 -28.92 -19.84
N LYS A 4 -14.78 -28.06 -19.40
CA LYS A 4 -16.07 -27.85 -20.07
C LYS A 4 -15.79 -27.18 -21.41
N SER A 5 -16.29 -27.78 -22.50
CA SER A 5 -16.26 -27.19 -23.83
C SER A 5 -16.95 -25.81 -23.83
N PRO A 6 -16.42 -24.81 -24.55
CA PRO A 6 -17.01 -23.48 -24.59
C PRO A 6 -18.40 -23.50 -25.26
N PRO A 7 -19.32 -22.61 -24.85
CA PRO A 7 -20.66 -22.54 -25.44
C PRO A 7 -20.62 -22.00 -26.88
N ALA A 8 -21.42 -22.62 -27.74
CA ALA A 8 -21.61 -22.28 -29.15
C ALA A 8 -22.15 -20.84 -29.34
N ASP A 9 -21.83 -20.27 -30.49
CA ASP A 9 -22.27 -18.94 -30.94
C ASP A 9 -23.78 -18.94 -31.28
N PRO A 10 -24.56 -17.89 -30.92
CA PRO A 10 -25.94 -17.69 -31.41
C PRO A 10 -26.10 -17.66 -32.94
N SER A 11 -25.03 -17.56 -33.73
CA SER A 11 -25.05 -17.64 -35.20
C SER A 11 -25.15 -19.06 -35.79
N GLY A 12 -25.06 -20.12 -34.96
CA GLY A 12 -25.14 -21.50 -35.43
C GLY A 12 -23.85 -22.05 -36.08
N HIS A 13 -22.76 -21.28 -36.08
CA HIS A 13 -21.44 -21.80 -36.47
C HIS A 13 -20.83 -22.61 -35.31
N SER A 14 -20.48 -23.87 -35.58
CA SER A 14 -19.72 -24.70 -34.64
C SER A 14 -18.35 -24.05 -34.40
N ALA A 15 -17.77 -24.27 -33.22
CA ALA A 15 -16.43 -23.78 -32.88
C ALA A 15 -15.30 -24.39 -33.74
N GLU A 16 -15.62 -25.17 -34.77
CA GLU A 16 -14.68 -25.90 -35.62
C GLU A 16 -14.30 -25.17 -36.92
N ASP A 17 -14.99 -24.09 -37.31
CA ASP A 17 -14.77 -23.41 -38.61
C ASP A 17 -13.96 -22.09 -38.54
N PHE A 18 -13.38 -21.72 -37.40
CA PHE A 18 -12.59 -20.48 -37.31
C PHE A 18 -11.18 -20.64 -37.90
N ASN A 19 -10.94 -20.03 -39.06
CA ASN A 19 -9.60 -19.98 -39.67
C ASN A 19 -8.84 -18.71 -39.25
N PRO A 20 -7.81 -18.80 -38.39
CA PRO A 20 -7.03 -17.64 -37.96
C PRO A 20 -6.17 -17.00 -39.07
N LEU A 21 -5.94 -17.69 -40.20
CA LEU A 21 -5.24 -17.14 -41.36
C LEU A 21 -6.15 -16.28 -42.25
N ASP A 22 -7.47 -16.50 -42.16
CA ASP A 22 -8.50 -15.79 -42.92
C ASP A 22 -9.67 -15.40 -42.00
N PRO A 23 -9.42 -14.50 -41.02
CA PRO A 23 -10.44 -14.10 -40.06
C PRO A 23 -11.50 -13.19 -40.70
N PRO A 24 -12.74 -13.19 -40.19
CA PRO A 24 -13.73 -12.18 -40.56
C PRO A 24 -13.23 -10.77 -40.19
N GLU A 25 -13.82 -9.74 -40.81
CA GLU A 25 -13.46 -8.32 -40.58
C GLU A 25 -13.49 -7.92 -39.09
N TYR A 26 -14.31 -8.61 -38.29
CA TYR A 26 -14.43 -8.40 -36.86
C TYR A 26 -14.46 -9.72 -36.08
N VAL A 27 -13.70 -9.77 -34.98
CA VAL A 27 -13.57 -10.94 -34.09
C VAL A 27 -13.89 -10.53 -32.65
N GLU A 28 -14.95 -11.08 -32.08
CA GLU A 28 -15.40 -10.74 -30.72
C GLU A 28 -14.71 -11.53 -29.61
N ARG A 29 -14.37 -12.80 -29.86
CA ARG A 29 -13.92 -13.70 -28.80
C ARG A 29 -12.41 -13.62 -28.61
N THR A 30 -11.97 -13.38 -27.38
CA THR A 30 -10.55 -13.22 -27.04
C THR A 30 -9.65 -14.37 -27.51
N HIS A 31 -10.12 -15.62 -27.44
CA HIS A 31 -9.33 -16.77 -27.89
C HIS A 31 -9.15 -16.82 -29.42
N GLN A 32 -10.12 -16.32 -30.19
CA GLN A 32 -10.02 -16.19 -31.64
C GLN A 32 -9.06 -15.05 -32.02
N VAL A 33 -9.11 -13.92 -31.31
CA VAL A 33 -8.15 -12.82 -31.49
C VAL A 33 -6.72 -13.30 -31.25
N LEU A 34 -6.48 -14.01 -30.14
CA LEU A 34 -5.16 -14.57 -29.82
C LEU A 34 -4.67 -15.58 -30.88
N ALA A 35 -5.59 -16.35 -31.48
CA ALA A 35 -5.24 -17.27 -32.56
C ALA A 35 -4.83 -16.52 -33.84
N VAL A 36 -5.54 -15.45 -34.20
CA VAL A 36 -5.19 -14.57 -35.33
C VAL A 36 -3.85 -13.90 -35.10
N GLU A 37 -3.65 -13.25 -33.95
CA GLU A 37 -2.40 -12.57 -33.60
C GLU A 37 -1.21 -13.55 -33.62
N ARG A 38 -1.41 -14.78 -33.15
CA ARG A 38 -0.40 -15.84 -33.19
C ARG A 38 0.02 -16.18 -34.61
N GLU A 39 -0.96 -16.47 -35.46
CA GLU A 39 -0.73 -16.96 -36.82
C GLU A 39 -0.22 -15.86 -37.75
N GLN A 40 -0.83 -14.68 -37.71
CA GLN A 40 -0.53 -13.58 -38.64
C GLN A 40 0.65 -12.71 -38.20
N TYR A 41 0.84 -12.47 -36.89
CA TYR A 41 1.84 -11.52 -36.40
C TYR A 41 3.00 -12.17 -35.64
N LEU A 42 2.69 -12.93 -34.58
CA LEU A 42 3.73 -13.44 -33.66
C LEU A 42 4.64 -14.48 -34.31
N LYS A 43 4.11 -15.39 -35.14
CA LYS A 43 4.92 -16.36 -35.89
C LYS A 43 5.95 -15.68 -36.78
N GLN A 44 5.52 -14.69 -37.56
CA GLN A 44 6.42 -13.94 -38.43
C GLN A 44 7.47 -13.17 -37.61
N ARG A 45 7.02 -12.42 -36.61
CA ARG A 45 7.90 -11.62 -35.75
C ARG A 45 8.93 -12.48 -35.01
N ARG A 46 8.52 -13.62 -34.43
CA ARG A 46 9.45 -14.54 -33.75
C ARG A 46 10.43 -15.20 -34.73
N LYS A 47 9.99 -15.54 -35.95
CA LYS A 47 10.85 -16.05 -37.03
C LYS A 47 11.93 -15.04 -37.41
N GLU A 48 11.57 -13.77 -37.62
CA GLU A 48 12.51 -12.68 -37.92
C GLU A 48 13.53 -12.47 -36.78
N ASN A 49 13.10 -12.67 -35.53
CA ASN A 49 13.94 -12.52 -34.34
C ASN A 49 14.70 -13.81 -33.93
N ARG A 50 14.61 -14.89 -34.73
CA ARG A 50 15.23 -16.20 -34.45
C ARG A 50 14.80 -16.81 -33.11
N LEU A 51 13.52 -16.68 -32.79
CA LEU A 51 12.88 -17.24 -31.60
C LEU A 51 12.01 -18.47 -31.97
N PRO A 52 11.79 -19.41 -31.03
CA PRO A 52 10.89 -20.54 -31.26
C PRO A 52 9.47 -20.06 -31.56
N PRO A 53 8.70 -20.83 -32.36
CA PRO A 53 7.31 -20.48 -32.67
C PRO A 53 6.50 -20.31 -31.37
N PRO A 54 5.54 -19.36 -31.35
CA PRO A 54 4.75 -19.08 -30.16
C PRO A 54 3.84 -20.26 -29.79
N SER A 55 3.77 -20.60 -28.50
CA SER A 55 2.79 -21.51 -27.90
C SER A 55 1.99 -20.79 -26.80
N ASP A 56 0.82 -21.32 -26.43
CA ASP A 56 -0.02 -20.74 -25.37
C ASP A 56 0.71 -20.55 -24.03
N ASP A 57 1.65 -21.44 -23.72
CA ASP A 57 2.37 -21.45 -22.44
C ASP A 57 3.70 -20.66 -22.47
N ASP A 58 4.07 -20.07 -23.61
CA ASP A 58 5.38 -19.40 -23.83
C ASP A 58 5.25 -17.94 -24.27
N LEU A 59 4.08 -17.32 -24.13
CA LEU A 59 3.89 -15.89 -24.46
C LEU A 59 4.39 -14.99 -23.32
N ALA A 60 5.16 -13.97 -23.68
CA ALA A 60 5.71 -13.01 -22.72
C ALA A 60 5.15 -11.60 -22.93
N GLY A 61 4.65 -10.97 -21.87
CA GLY A 61 4.19 -9.58 -21.88
C GLY A 61 5.12 -8.65 -21.09
N LEU A 62 5.40 -7.47 -21.64
CA LEU A 62 6.00 -6.36 -20.91
C LEU A 62 4.90 -5.38 -20.49
N CYS A 63 4.73 -5.17 -19.19
CA CYS A 63 3.72 -4.27 -18.65
C CYS A 63 4.37 -3.06 -17.96
N ILE A 64 4.08 -1.84 -18.42
CA ILE A 64 4.58 -0.59 -17.82
C ILE A 64 3.41 0.18 -17.20
N SER A 65 3.41 0.26 -15.86
CA SER A 65 2.34 0.86 -15.08
C SER A 65 2.30 2.40 -15.14
N GLY A 66 1.23 2.98 -14.59
CA GLY A 66 1.06 4.42 -14.47
C GLY A 66 2.02 5.06 -13.46
N GLY A 67 2.08 6.40 -13.47
CA GLY A 67 2.96 7.16 -12.57
C GLY A 67 3.53 8.44 -13.17
N GLY A 68 2.89 8.99 -14.20
CA GLY A 68 3.33 10.17 -14.93
C GLY A 68 4.72 10.02 -15.53
N VAL A 69 5.45 11.14 -15.62
CA VAL A 69 6.79 11.20 -16.21
C VAL A 69 7.79 10.26 -15.51
N ARG A 70 7.64 10.01 -14.20
CA ARG A 70 8.52 9.10 -13.45
C ARG A 70 8.46 7.67 -13.99
N SER A 71 7.25 7.18 -14.29
CA SER A 71 7.09 5.85 -14.88
C SER A 71 7.70 5.80 -16.29
N ALA A 72 7.51 6.86 -17.08
CA ALA A 72 8.12 6.97 -18.40
C ALA A 72 9.66 6.93 -18.35
N THR A 73 10.29 7.65 -17.41
CA THR A 73 11.74 7.67 -17.22
C THR A 73 12.28 6.32 -16.73
N LEU A 74 11.59 5.65 -15.80
CA LEU A 74 11.96 4.30 -15.37
C LEU A 74 11.83 3.29 -16.53
N GLY A 75 10.71 3.35 -17.27
CA GLY A 75 10.46 2.53 -18.44
C GLY A 75 11.52 2.73 -19.53
N LEU A 76 11.98 3.97 -19.74
CA LEU A 76 13.09 4.27 -20.64
C LEU A 76 14.37 3.52 -20.22
N GLY A 77 14.73 3.57 -18.94
CA GLY A 77 15.89 2.84 -18.42
C GLY A 77 15.75 1.31 -18.55
N LEU A 78 14.53 0.79 -18.32
CA LEU A 78 14.21 -0.62 -18.49
C LEU A 78 14.38 -1.08 -19.96
N LEU A 79 13.80 -0.33 -20.90
CA LEU A 79 13.92 -0.61 -22.34
C LEU A 79 15.40 -0.58 -22.76
N GLN A 80 16.16 0.41 -22.30
CA GLN A 80 17.60 0.50 -22.56
C GLN A 80 18.35 -0.74 -22.06
N ALA A 81 18.05 -1.22 -20.86
CA ALA A 81 18.67 -2.42 -20.30
C ALA A 81 18.28 -3.68 -21.11
N PHE A 82 17.01 -3.80 -21.48
CA PHE A 82 16.53 -4.93 -22.28
C PHE A 82 17.10 -4.95 -23.70
N ILE A 83 17.24 -3.79 -24.34
CA ILE A 83 17.90 -3.65 -25.65
C ILE A 83 19.38 -4.04 -25.54
N LYS A 84 20.09 -3.53 -24.51
CA LYS A 84 21.50 -3.90 -24.24
C LYS A 84 21.72 -5.40 -24.04
N LYS A 85 20.74 -6.09 -23.47
CA LYS A 85 20.79 -7.53 -23.22
C LYS A 85 20.12 -8.37 -24.31
N GLY A 86 19.60 -7.75 -25.38
CA GLY A 86 18.86 -8.43 -26.44
C GLY A 86 17.60 -9.15 -25.94
N LEU A 87 17.03 -8.69 -24.81
CA LEU A 87 15.84 -9.27 -24.18
C LEU A 87 14.54 -8.66 -24.71
N LEU A 88 14.58 -7.42 -25.22
CA LEU A 88 13.35 -6.73 -25.63
C LEU A 88 12.59 -7.49 -26.73
N LYS A 89 13.33 -8.11 -27.65
CA LYS A 89 12.78 -8.97 -28.72
C LYS A 89 12.09 -10.24 -28.23
N LYS A 90 12.20 -10.60 -26.95
CA LYS A 90 11.54 -11.79 -26.37
C LYS A 90 10.11 -11.51 -25.89
N PHE A 91 9.74 -10.25 -25.67
CA PHE A 91 8.38 -9.89 -25.25
C PHE A 91 7.47 -9.82 -26.48
N ASP A 92 6.35 -10.52 -26.45
CA ASP A 92 5.34 -10.57 -27.52
C ASP A 92 4.32 -9.44 -27.39
N TYR A 93 3.95 -9.10 -26.16
CA TYR A 93 2.97 -8.05 -25.87
C TYR A 93 3.58 -6.90 -25.09
N LEU A 94 3.08 -5.70 -25.34
CA LEU A 94 3.39 -4.49 -24.57
C LEU A 94 2.08 -3.89 -24.06
N SER A 95 1.91 -3.86 -22.75
CA SER A 95 0.76 -3.22 -22.09
C SER A 95 1.24 -2.00 -21.32
N THR A 96 0.62 -0.85 -21.56
CA THR A 96 1.01 0.40 -20.91
C THR A 96 -0.22 1.19 -20.46
N VAL A 97 -0.10 1.90 -19.33
CA VAL A 97 -1.18 2.75 -18.82
C VAL A 97 -0.63 4.09 -18.32
N SER A 98 -1.36 5.19 -18.56
CA SER A 98 -1.04 6.54 -18.07
C SER A 98 0.42 6.94 -18.35
N GLY A 99 1.25 7.14 -17.31
CA GLY A 99 2.69 7.43 -17.40
C GLY A 99 3.48 6.44 -18.26
N GLY A 100 3.14 5.14 -18.19
CA GLY A 100 3.74 4.10 -19.05
C GLY A 100 3.36 4.28 -20.51
N GLY A 101 2.20 4.88 -20.80
CA GLY A 101 1.76 5.20 -22.16
C GLY A 101 2.71 6.16 -22.87
N TYR A 102 3.32 7.12 -22.17
CA TYR A 102 4.31 8.02 -22.78
C TYR A 102 5.49 7.26 -23.39
N ILE A 103 6.06 6.31 -22.64
CA ILE A 103 7.20 5.52 -23.14
C ILE A 103 6.75 4.43 -24.13
N GLY A 104 5.55 3.86 -23.94
CA GLY A 104 4.95 2.91 -24.89
C GLY A 104 4.71 3.55 -26.25
N SER A 105 4.03 4.69 -26.31
CA SER A 105 3.78 5.44 -27.54
C SER A 105 5.08 5.96 -28.17
N CYS A 106 6.08 6.36 -27.37
CA CYS A 106 7.41 6.70 -27.86
C CYS A 106 8.07 5.50 -28.56
N LEU A 107 8.08 4.33 -27.92
CA LEU A 107 8.60 3.10 -28.52
C LEU A 107 7.85 2.72 -29.80
N SER A 108 6.52 2.73 -29.79
CA SER A 108 5.72 2.44 -30.98
C SER A 108 5.96 3.44 -32.10
N SER A 109 6.03 4.75 -31.80
CA SER A 109 6.28 5.79 -32.80
C SER A 109 7.67 5.69 -33.43
N LEU A 110 8.70 5.39 -32.63
CA LEU A 110 10.07 5.24 -33.12
C LEU A 110 10.28 3.97 -33.95
N LEU A 111 9.42 2.96 -33.79
CA LEU A 111 9.51 1.67 -34.50
C LEU A 111 8.46 1.51 -35.62
N SER A 112 7.53 2.45 -35.76
CA SER A 112 6.51 2.39 -36.82
C SER A 112 7.06 2.93 -38.13
N LYS A 113 6.75 2.24 -39.24
CA LYS A 113 6.98 2.76 -40.58
C LYS A 113 5.86 3.73 -40.93
N GLU A 114 6.18 5.01 -41.08
CA GLU A 114 5.25 5.94 -41.74
C GLU A 114 5.39 5.83 -43.27
N PRO A 115 4.28 5.71 -44.03
CA PRO A 115 4.34 5.80 -45.48
C PRO A 115 4.76 7.21 -45.93
N ASN A 116 5.47 7.27 -47.06
CA ASN A 116 6.09 8.48 -47.62
C ASN A 116 5.16 9.72 -47.58
N ASN A 117 5.60 10.75 -46.86
CA ASN A 117 5.40 12.20 -47.04
C ASN A 117 4.08 12.75 -47.62
N ALA A 118 2.93 12.18 -47.28
CA ALA A 118 1.69 12.96 -47.29
C ALA A 118 1.31 13.24 -45.83
N GLU A 119 1.59 14.44 -45.34
CA GLU A 119 0.87 14.92 -44.16
C GLU A 119 -0.62 14.89 -44.53
N LYS A 120 -1.37 13.97 -43.94
CA LYS A 120 -2.81 13.78 -44.25
C LYS A 120 -3.63 15.06 -43.99
N TYR A 121 -3.05 16.04 -43.30
CA TYR A 121 -3.73 17.22 -42.77
C TYR A 121 -3.02 18.55 -43.08
N SER A 122 -1.95 18.57 -43.89
CA SER A 122 -1.23 19.81 -44.19
C SER A 122 -0.43 19.70 -45.50
N ASP A 123 -0.50 20.76 -46.31
CA ASP A 123 0.29 20.93 -47.54
C ASP A 123 1.70 21.48 -47.25
N GLU A 124 2.00 21.85 -46.00
CA GLU A 124 3.31 22.33 -45.60
C GLU A 124 4.28 21.15 -45.36
N PRO A 125 5.51 21.22 -45.87
CA PRO A 125 6.50 20.16 -45.64
C PRO A 125 6.86 20.11 -44.16
N ASN A 126 6.62 18.95 -43.52
CA ASN A 126 6.96 18.72 -42.13
C ASN A 126 8.47 18.98 -41.88
N PRO A 127 8.83 19.96 -41.02
CA PRO A 127 10.23 20.33 -40.82
C PRO A 127 11.00 19.34 -39.92
N ASN A 128 10.32 18.34 -39.33
CA ASN A 128 10.94 17.37 -38.46
C ASN A 128 11.69 16.30 -39.26
N GLU A 129 12.85 15.90 -38.75
CA GLU A 129 13.60 14.77 -39.30
C GLU A 129 12.86 13.48 -38.93
N ARG A 130 12.06 12.95 -39.87
CA ARG A 130 11.45 11.63 -39.75
C ARG A 130 12.52 10.55 -39.84
N PHE A 131 12.34 9.48 -39.08
CA PHE A 131 13.30 8.38 -38.99
C PHE A 131 13.45 7.65 -40.31
N ASP A 132 14.69 7.35 -40.70
CA ASP A 132 14.93 6.23 -41.60
C ASP A 132 14.78 4.93 -40.80
N HIS A 133 13.68 4.23 -41.04
CA HIS A 133 13.38 2.95 -40.40
C HIS A 133 14.39 1.84 -40.75
N THR A 134 15.29 2.07 -41.72
CA THR A 134 16.39 1.15 -42.03
C THR A 134 17.61 1.36 -41.12
N GLU A 135 17.69 2.51 -40.44
CA GLU A 135 18.79 2.86 -39.52
C GLU A 135 18.46 2.57 -38.05
N VAL A 136 17.19 2.29 -37.73
CA VAL A 136 16.68 2.14 -36.36
C VAL A 136 16.29 0.70 -36.07
N GLY A 137 17.00 0.08 -35.11
CA GLY A 137 16.74 -1.29 -34.68
C GLY A 137 16.56 -1.46 -33.17
N LEU A 138 16.33 -2.71 -32.76
CA LEU A 138 16.25 -3.12 -31.37
C LEU A 138 17.58 -3.67 -30.84
N ASP A 139 18.66 -3.55 -31.62
CA ASP A 139 19.98 -3.96 -31.21
C ASP A 139 20.73 -2.77 -30.59
N SER A 140 21.77 -3.05 -29.82
CA SER A 140 22.53 -1.99 -29.13
C SER A 140 23.29 -1.04 -30.07
N LYS A 141 23.35 -1.38 -31.36
CA LYS A 141 24.17 -0.69 -32.38
C LYS A 141 23.36 0.35 -33.15
N ASP A 142 22.06 0.12 -33.27
CA ASP A 142 21.11 0.85 -34.12
C ASP A 142 19.91 1.37 -33.32
N SER A 143 19.85 1.12 -32.01
CA SER A 143 18.74 1.59 -31.20
C SER A 143 18.86 3.05 -30.80
N PRO A 144 17.83 3.90 -31.04
CA PRO A 144 17.82 5.27 -30.57
C PRO A 144 17.86 5.35 -29.04
N PHE A 145 17.39 4.31 -28.36
CA PHE A 145 17.38 4.22 -26.90
C PHE A 145 18.80 3.99 -26.33
N VAL A 146 19.69 3.29 -27.06
CA VAL A 146 20.99 2.84 -26.56
C VAL A 146 22.09 3.37 -27.47
N GLY A 147 22.85 4.35 -27.00
CA GLY A 147 23.98 4.91 -27.79
C GLY A 147 23.97 6.41 -27.96
N LEU A 148 23.06 7.13 -27.30
CA LEU A 148 23.15 8.58 -27.14
C LEU A 148 24.47 8.96 -26.48
N ARG A 149 25.50 9.22 -27.30
CA ARG A 149 26.73 9.89 -26.88
C ARG A 149 26.36 11.25 -26.30
N TYR A 150 27.07 11.63 -25.25
CA TYR A 150 26.87 12.84 -24.43
C TYR A 150 27.19 14.16 -25.18
N ASP A 151 27.26 14.14 -26.52
CA ASP A 151 27.72 15.23 -27.36
C ASP A 151 26.59 16.12 -27.91
N TYR A 152 25.34 15.92 -27.49
CA TYR A 152 24.21 16.73 -27.95
C TYR A 152 23.80 17.78 -26.93
N GLU A 153 24.00 19.03 -27.32
CA GLU A 153 23.49 20.20 -26.61
C GLU A 153 21.98 20.30 -26.81
N TYR A 154 21.19 20.06 -25.76
CA TYR A 154 19.74 20.20 -25.82
C TYR A 154 19.35 21.67 -26.08
N ARG A 155 18.61 21.90 -27.16
CA ARG A 155 18.01 23.20 -27.54
C ARG A 155 16.50 23.09 -27.51
N THR A 156 15.79 24.13 -27.15
CA THR A 156 14.32 24.13 -27.14
C THR A 156 13.73 23.94 -28.54
N LEU A 157 12.50 23.44 -28.64
CA LEU A 157 11.81 23.08 -29.90
C LEU A 157 11.71 24.23 -30.92
N ASP A 158 11.73 25.47 -30.46
CA ASP A 158 11.80 26.68 -31.29
C ASP A 158 13.17 26.88 -31.99
N LYS A 159 14.20 26.16 -31.54
CA LYS A 159 15.60 26.30 -31.97
C LYS A 159 16.19 25.01 -32.52
N THR A 160 15.39 23.96 -32.68
CA THR A 160 15.85 22.66 -33.15
C THR A 160 14.73 21.89 -33.83
N ARG A 161 15.11 20.93 -34.68
CA ARG A 161 14.17 20.00 -35.29
C ARG A 161 13.92 18.82 -34.34
N LEU A 162 12.69 18.32 -34.31
CA LEU A 162 12.34 17.18 -33.47
C LEU A 162 12.95 15.89 -34.06
N SER A 163 13.98 15.35 -33.40
CA SER A 163 14.59 14.05 -33.71
C SER A 163 14.42 13.05 -32.55
N ALA A 164 14.67 11.74 -32.74
CA ALA A 164 14.63 10.75 -31.63
C ALA A 164 15.58 11.16 -30.51
N LYS A 165 16.77 11.64 -30.88
CA LYS A 165 17.77 12.11 -29.93
C LYS A 165 17.21 13.27 -29.10
N HIS A 166 16.50 14.20 -29.74
CA HIS A 166 15.82 15.29 -29.06
C HIS A 166 14.72 14.79 -28.12
N GLN A 167 13.82 13.91 -28.60
CA GLN A 167 12.70 13.35 -27.83
C GLN A 167 13.19 12.57 -26.60
N LEU A 168 14.21 11.74 -26.75
CA LEU A 168 14.77 10.94 -25.66
C LEU A 168 15.52 11.79 -24.63
N LEU A 169 16.25 12.82 -25.07
CA LEU A 169 16.89 13.78 -24.17
C LEU A 169 15.87 14.64 -23.42
N HIS A 170 14.76 15.01 -24.08
CA HIS A 170 13.65 15.70 -23.45
C HIS A 170 13.06 14.83 -22.33
N LEU A 171 12.71 13.57 -22.60
CA LEU A 171 12.18 12.64 -21.58
C LEU A 171 13.16 12.45 -20.41
N ARG A 172 14.47 12.45 -20.66
CA ARG A 172 15.49 12.30 -19.62
C ARG A 172 15.64 13.55 -18.77
N ARG A 173 15.67 14.74 -19.38
CA ARG A 173 15.87 16.03 -18.69
C ARG A 173 14.62 16.46 -17.92
N TYR A 174 13.44 16.24 -18.49
CA TYR A 174 12.16 16.58 -17.85
C TYR A 174 11.61 15.43 -16.98
N GLY A 175 12.30 14.29 -16.91
CA GLY A 175 12.06 13.24 -15.91
C GLY A 175 12.42 13.65 -14.48
N GLU A 176 13.36 14.58 -14.31
CA GLU A 176 13.72 15.19 -13.01
C GLU A 176 12.79 16.37 -12.67
N TYR A 177 11.47 16.16 -12.60
CA TYR A 177 10.51 17.26 -12.41
C TYR A 177 10.41 17.78 -10.96
N LEU A 178 10.79 16.97 -9.97
CA LEU A 178 10.68 17.35 -8.55
C LEU A 178 11.85 18.22 -8.07
N THR A 179 13.05 17.99 -8.60
CA THR A 179 14.28 18.72 -8.22
C THR A 179 15.22 18.92 -9.41
N PRO A 180 14.77 19.62 -10.48
CA PRO A 180 15.60 19.86 -11.67
C PRO A 180 16.85 20.70 -11.34
N ARG A 181 16.85 21.45 -10.23
CA ARG A 181 18.01 22.18 -9.72
C ARG A 181 18.52 21.55 -8.42
N LYS A 182 19.69 20.91 -8.48
CA LYS A 182 20.32 20.17 -7.35
C LYS A 182 21.16 21.05 -6.41
N GLY A 183 20.95 22.36 -6.41
CA GLY A 183 21.66 23.26 -5.50
C GLY A 183 21.13 23.13 -4.07
N ILE A 184 22.01 23.18 -3.06
CA ILE A 184 21.67 23.03 -1.63
C ILE A 184 20.66 24.11 -1.15
N LEU A 185 20.55 25.23 -1.87
CA LEU A 185 19.58 26.31 -1.62
C LEU A 185 18.69 26.58 -2.85
N ALA A 186 18.62 25.65 -3.79
CA ALA A 186 17.73 25.79 -4.92
C ALA A 186 16.27 25.75 -4.45
N TRP A 187 15.43 26.58 -5.07
CA TRP A 187 14.00 26.69 -4.76
C TRP A 187 13.28 25.33 -4.69
N ASP A 188 13.67 24.39 -5.55
CA ASP A 188 13.08 23.05 -5.61
C ASP A 188 13.49 22.17 -4.41
N VAL A 189 14.75 22.28 -3.96
CA VAL A 189 15.26 21.61 -2.75
C VAL A 189 14.60 22.21 -1.51
N SER A 190 14.46 23.53 -1.44
CA SER A 190 13.73 24.21 -0.36
C SER A 190 12.26 23.80 -0.30
N ARG A 191 11.60 23.60 -1.45
CA ARG A 191 10.23 23.04 -1.50
C ARG A 191 10.17 21.60 -1.00
N ALA A 192 11.10 20.74 -1.41
CA ALA A 192 11.15 19.35 -0.97
C ALA A 192 11.40 19.24 0.55
N VAL A 193 12.37 20.00 1.06
CA VAL A 193 12.66 20.09 2.50
C VAL A 193 11.46 20.68 3.25
N GLY A 194 10.86 21.76 2.72
CA GLY A 194 9.66 22.36 3.28
C GLY A 194 8.48 21.39 3.34
N ALA A 195 8.25 20.59 2.30
CA ALA A 195 7.19 19.58 2.27
C ALA A 195 7.44 18.44 3.26
N LEU A 196 8.69 17.96 3.36
CA LEU A 196 9.08 16.96 4.35
C LEU A 196 8.91 17.51 5.76
N PHE A 197 9.41 18.72 6.02
CA PHE A 197 9.32 19.34 7.34
C PHE A 197 7.88 19.64 7.71
N THR A 198 7.08 20.20 6.80
CA THR A 198 5.65 20.48 7.05
C THR A 198 4.87 19.19 7.28
N GLY A 199 5.15 18.15 6.49
CA GLY A 199 4.58 16.82 6.69
C GLY A 199 4.92 16.27 8.06
N VAL A 200 6.20 16.12 8.39
CA VAL A 200 6.65 15.58 9.68
C VAL A 200 6.12 16.44 10.84
N PHE A 201 6.29 17.76 10.76
CA PHE A 201 5.86 18.69 11.81
C PHE A 201 4.36 18.61 12.09
N ILE A 202 3.51 18.68 11.07
CA ILE A 202 2.06 18.62 11.25
C ILE A 202 1.64 17.27 11.83
N HIS A 203 2.20 16.15 11.33
CA HIS A 203 1.83 14.82 11.82
C HIS A 203 2.34 14.57 13.23
N THR A 204 3.56 15.03 13.56
CA THR A 204 4.10 14.96 14.93
C THR A 204 3.30 15.83 15.88
N LEU A 205 2.96 17.06 15.49
CA LEU A 205 2.14 17.96 16.30
C LEU A 205 0.75 17.35 16.55
N LEU A 206 0.10 16.85 15.51
CA LEU A 206 -1.21 16.20 15.62
C LEU A 206 -1.13 14.96 16.53
N PHE A 207 -0.09 14.14 16.37
CA PHE A 207 0.14 12.99 17.23
C PHE A 207 0.31 13.40 18.71
N LEU A 208 1.13 14.42 18.99
CA LEU A 208 1.34 14.93 20.35
C LEU A 208 0.06 15.53 20.95
N LEU A 209 -0.74 16.23 20.14
CA LEU A 209 -2.04 16.77 20.58
C LEU A 209 -3.04 15.66 20.92
N ILE A 210 -3.15 14.63 20.08
CA ILE A 210 -4.01 13.46 20.33
C ILE A 210 -3.53 12.72 21.57
N LEU A 211 -2.22 12.46 21.68
CA LEU A 211 -1.61 11.79 22.83
C LEU A 211 -1.87 12.59 24.12
N GLY A 212 -1.62 13.90 24.11
CA GLY A 212 -1.87 14.79 25.24
C GLY A 212 -3.35 14.80 25.65
N THR A 213 -4.26 14.83 24.68
CA THR A 213 -5.71 14.77 24.94
C THR A 213 -6.11 13.45 25.59
N VAL A 214 -5.61 12.32 25.09
CA VAL A 214 -5.88 11.00 25.66
C VAL A 214 -5.31 10.89 27.08
N VAL A 215 -4.08 11.34 27.31
CA VAL A 215 -3.45 11.32 28.64
C VAL A 215 -4.22 12.20 29.62
N LEU A 216 -4.63 13.40 29.21
CA LEU A 216 -5.43 14.31 30.04
C LEU A 216 -6.79 13.69 30.40
N LEU A 217 -7.47 13.08 29.42
CA LEU A 217 -8.74 12.39 29.64
C LEU A 217 -8.58 11.26 30.67
N HIS A 218 -7.52 10.45 30.56
CA HIS A 218 -7.23 9.43 31.57
C HIS A 218 -7.02 10.04 32.95
N HIS A 219 -6.24 11.13 33.06
CA HIS A 219 -5.99 11.78 34.36
C HIS A 219 -7.28 12.30 35.00
N VAL A 220 -8.14 12.96 34.22
CA VAL A 220 -9.43 13.47 34.72
C VAL A 220 -10.32 12.31 35.18
N LEU A 221 -10.38 11.22 34.43
CA LEU A 221 -11.20 10.06 34.78
C LEU A 221 -10.68 9.34 36.01
N PHE A 222 -9.36 9.09 36.11
CA PHE A 222 -8.77 8.49 37.30
C PHE A 222 -8.91 9.37 38.53
N ALA A 223 -8.70 10.68 38.41
CA ALA A 223 -8.93 11.63 39.50
C ALA A 223 -10.40 11.58 39.96
N GLY A 224 -11.36 11.53 39.03
CA GLY A 224 -12.78 11.40 39.37
C GLY A 224 -13.16 10.07 40.02
N MET A 225 -12.56 8.94 39.60
CA MET A 225 -12.86 7.62 40.19
C MET A 225 -12.17 7.39 41.54
N SER A 226 -11.14 8.16 41.87
CA SER A 226 -10.33 8.02 43.09
C SER A 226 -10.57 9.15 44.09
N ASP A 227 -11.56 10.01 43.86
CA ASP A 227 -11.78 11.23 44.65
C ASP A 227 -10.51 12.10 44.81
N GLY A 228 -9.65 12.12 43.78
CA GLY A 228 -8.40 12.86 43.73
C GLY A 228 -7.16 12.10 44.21
N ASP A 229 -7.32 10.94 44.84
CA ASP A 229 -6.19 10.13 45.36
C ASP A 229 -5.22 9.68 44.26
N PHE A 230 -5.71 9.42 43.04
CA PHE A 230 -4.88 9.03 41.91
C PHE A 230 -3.71 9.99 41.66
N ILE A 231 -3.93 11.30 41.78
CA ILE A 231 -2.88 12.29 41.52
C ILE A 231 -1.78 12.19 42.59
N TYR A 232 -2.17 11.96 43.85
CA TYR A 232 -1.24 11.73 44.94
C TYR A 232 -0.44 10.44 44.70
N THR A 233 -1.13 9.35 44.42
CA THR A 233 -0.53 8.03 44.18
C THR A 233 0.36 8.01 42.94
N LEU A 234 0.06 8.79 41.90
CA LEU A 234 0.92 8.92 40.72
C LEU A 234 2.21 9.69 41.00
N GLN A 235 2.15 10.72 41.87
CA GLN A 235 3.32 11.51 42.27
C GLN A 235 4.21 10.75 43.27
N LYS A 236 3.60 9.94 44.13
CA LYS A 236 4.27 9.17 45.18
C LYS A 236 3.85 7.69 45.19
N PRO A 237 4.12 6.94 44.11
CA PRO A 237 3.70 5.54 44.02
C PRO A 237 4.45 4.64 45.02
N GLN A 238 5.55 5.11 45.59
CA GLN A 238 6.32 4.42 46.62
C GLN A 238 5.54 4.29 47.91
N ASP A 239 4.74 5.29 48.28
CA ASP A 239 4.00 5.29 49.53
C ASP A 239 3.00 4.13 49.53
N ALA A 240 2.23 4.00 48.45
CA ALA A 240 1.32 2.87 48.24
C ALA A 240 2.05 1.52 48.19
N TYR A 241 3.20 1.44 47.50
CA TYR A 241 4.01 0.21 47.45
C TYR A 241 4.55 -0.21 48.83
N ASN A 242 4.99 0.76 49.64
CA ASN A 242 5.61 0.54 50.94
C ASN A 242 4.61 0.09 52.00
N LEU A 243 3.35 0.52 51.90
CA LEU A 243 2.27 0.02 52.76
C LEU A 243 2.14 -1.51 52.65
N ASP A 244 2.31 -2.05 51.44
CA ASP A 244 2.25 -3.49 51.18
C ASP A 244 3.60 -4.21 51.41
N HIS A 245 4.71 -3.48 51.56
CA HIS A 245 6.08 -4.03 51.70
C HIS A 245 6.87 -3.38 52.85
N PRO A 246 6.44 -3.55 54.12
CA PRO A 246 7.07 -2.90 55.27
C PRO A 246 8.51 -3.36 55.53
N GLU A 247 8.88 -4.58 55.12
CA GLU A 247 10.22 -5.16 55.38
C GLU A 247 11.30 -4.73 54.37
N GLY A 248 10.92 -4.06 53.28
CA GLY A 248 11.84 -3.63 52.23
C GLY A 248 11.35 -2.39 51.50
N PRO A 249 11.17 -1.25 52.21
CA PRO A 249 10.57 -0.06 51.63
C PRO A 249 11.48 0.57 50.57
N VAL A 250 10.84 1.06 49.53
CA VAL A 250 11.43 1.90 48.49
C VAL A 250 11.49 3.34 49.00
N ARG A 251 12.50 4.12 48.59
CA ARG A 251 12.65 5.49 49.09
C ARG A 251 11.51 6.39 48.57
N SER A 252 10.71 6.94 49.47
CA SER A 252 9.61 7.88 49.13
C SER A 252 10.15 9.23 48.63
N GLU A 253 11.24 9.72 49.23
CA GLU A 253 11.96 10.91 48.74
C GLU A 253 13.00 10.51 47.69
N TYR A 254 12.57 10.45 46.43
CA TYR A 254 13.42 10.10 45.31
C TYR A 254 14.30 11.27 44.81
N TYR A 255 13.82 12.51 44.92
CA TYR A 255 14.59 13.70 44.56
C TYR A 255 15.55 14.03 45.71
N LEU A 256 16.81 13.61 45.57
CA LEU A 256 17.89 14.19 46.39
C LEU A 256 17.93 15.72 46.17
N PRO A 257 18.47 16.49 47.14
CA PRO A 257 18.82 17.88 46.89
C PRO A 257 19.56 17.98 45.55
N LYS A 258 19.20 18.95 44.70
CA LYS A 258 19.68 19.05 43.30
C LYS A 258 21.20 18.84 43.16
N ALA A 259 21.96 19.32 44.13
CA ALA A 259 23.42 19.20 44.21
C ALA A 259 23.96 17.75 44.35
N GLU A 260 23.19 16.82 44.91
CA GLU A 260 23.55 15.40 45.00
C GLU A 260 23.02 14.59 43.81
N TRP A 261 21.87 15.00 43.27
CA TRP A 261 21.30 14.40 42.07
C TRP A 261 22.21 14.57 40.85
N GLU A 262 22.71 15.79 40.64
CA GLU A 262 23.59 16.14 39.51
C GLU A 262 24.97 15.45 39.58
N LYS A 263 25.37 14.93 40.75
CA LYS A 263 26.62 14.17 40.92
C LYS A 263 26.51 12.71 40.45
N LYS A 264 25.29 12.18 40.29
CA LYS A 264 25.08 10.80 39.82
C LYS A 264 25.26 10.71 38.32
N SER A 265 25.79 9.57 37.85
CA SER A 265 25.82 9.29 36.41
C SER A 265 24.40 9.14 35.85
N ALA A 266 24.22 9.37 34.55
CA ALA A 266 22.91 9.21 33.90
C ALA A 266 22.30 7.82 34.12
N MET A 267 23.13 6.77 34.13
CA MET A 267 22.67 5.40 34.36
C MET A 267 22.21 5.19 35.82
N GLN A 268 22.90 5.78 36.80
CA GLN A 268 22.49 5.74 38.20
C GLN A 268 21.17 6.51 38.40
N GLN A 269 21.04 7.68 37.78
CA GLN A 269 19.81 8.47 37.80
C GLN A 269 18.62 7.69 37.23
N LEU A 270 18.81 7.04 36.08
CA LEU A 270 17.80 6.19 35.45
C LEU A 270 17.45 4.95 36.30
N SER A 271 18.47 4.29 36.86
CA SER A 271 18.27 3.13 37.75
C SER A 271 17.45 3.51 38.97
N ASP A 272 17.79 4.64 39.60
CA ASP A 272 17.05 5.11 40.76
C ASP A 272 15.62 5.54 40.35
N TRP A 273 15.44 6.16 39.18
CA TRP A 273 14.11 6.53 38.66
C TRP A 273 13.25 5.29 38.47
N TYR A 274 13.82 4.26 37.83
CA TYR A 274 13.14 3.01 37.59
C TYR A 274 12.74 2.33 38.90
N ALA A 275 13.68 2.20 39.84
CA ALA A 275 13.46 1.50 41.11
C ALA A 275 12.44 2.23 41.99
N ASN A 276 12.51 3.56 42.05
CA ASN A 276 11.67 4.33 42.96
C ASN A 276 10.37 4.80 42.31
N GLN A 277 10.33 5.21 41.04
CA GLN A 277 9.10 5.76 40.43
C GLN A 277 8.39 4.72 39.56
N LEU A 278 9.07 4.17 38.55
CA LEU A 278 8.41 3.36 37.53
C LEU A 278 7.97 1.97 38.01
N ARG A 279 8.82 1.27 38.77
CA ARG A 279 8.52 -0.07 39.27
C ARG A 279 7.30 -0.09 40.21
N PRO A 280 7.16 0.83 41.19
CA PRO A 280 5.95 0.93 42.00
C PRO A 280 4.67 1.18 41.20
N GLN A 281 4.73 1.99 40.12
CA GLN A 281 3.56 2.18 39.25
C GLN A 281 3.13 0.88 38.55
N PHE A 282 4.08 0.09 38.04
CA PHE A 282 3.77 -1.24 37.49
C PHE A 282 3.22 -2.20 38.55
N TYR A 283 3.69 -2.09 39.79
CA TYR A 283 3.14 -2.87 40.90
C TYR A 283 1.65 -2.56 41.13
N LEU A 284 1.24 -1.29 41.12
CA LEU A 284 -0.17 -0.91 41.29
C LEU A 284 -1.07 -1.50 40.20
N ILE A 285 -0.62 -1.43 38.94
CA ILE A 285 -1.33 -2.06 37.82
C ILE A 285 -1.43 -3.58 38.04
N LYS A 286 -0.34 -4.23 38.46
CA LYS A 286 -0.32 -5.67 38.73
C LYS A 286 -1.23 -6.05 39.90
N LYS A 287 -1.17 -5.32 41.02
CA LYS A 287 -2.01 -5.54 42.22
C LYS A 287 -3.49 -5.46 41.84
N ALA A 288 -3.89 -4.37 41.19
CA ALA A 288 -5.25 -4.18 40.71
C ALA A 288 -5.68 -5.28 39.72
N SER A 289 -4.78 -5.68 38.81
CA SER A 289 -5.05 -6.78 37.86
C SER A 289 -5.28 -8.12 38.56
N LEU A 290 -4.56 -8.40 39.65
CA LEU A 290 -4.73 -9.63 40.44
C LEU A 290 -6.02 -9.60 41.26
N ASN A 291 -6.37 -8.46 41.84
CA ASN A 291 -7.62 -8.26 42.57
C ASN A 291 -8.85 -8.40 41.66
N MET A 292 -8.73 -7.97 40.39
CA MET A 292 -9.82 -7.95 39.41
C MET A 292 -9.71 -9.04 38.33
N THR A 293 -9.06 -10.17 38.63
CA THR A 293 -8.83 -11.27 37.66
C THR A 293 -10.08 -11.73 36.93
N GLY A 294 -11.22 -11.80 37.60
CA GLY A 294 -12.51 -12.14 36.98
C GLY A 294 -12.90 -11.16 35.86
N LEU A 295 -12.72 -9.86 36.08
CA LEU A 295 -13.02 -8.84 35.07
C LEU A 295 -12.04 -8.88 33.90
N LEU A 296 -10.74 -9.10 34.18
CA LEU A 296 -9.73 -9.28 33.13
C LEU A 296 -10.04 -10.51 32.26
N GLY A 297 -10.47 -11.62 32.89
CA GLY A 297 -10.90 -12.83 32.21
C GLY A 297 -12.12 -12.61 31.32
N LEU A 298 -13.09 -11.80 31.77
CA LEU A 298 -14.25 -11.40 30.97
C LEU A 298 -13.85 -10.57 29.75
N PHE A 299 -12.94 -9.61 29.90
CA PHE A 299 -12.43 -8.81 28.77
C PHE A 299 -11.68 -9.68 27.75
N PHE A 300 -10.83 -10.58 28.24
CA PHE A 300 -10.14 -11.55 27.38
C PHE A 300 -11.12 -12.45 26.63
N GLY A 301 -12.11 -13.02 27.33
CA GLY A 301 -13.16 -13.85 26.74
C GLY A 301 -14.01 -13.09 25.72
N ALA A 302 -14.37 -11.84 26.00
CA ALA A 302 -15.11 -10.99 25.08
C ALA A 302 -14.31 -10.71 23.79
N GLY A 303 -13.02 -10.41 23.92
CA GLY A 303 -12.13 -10.25 22.76
C GLY A 303 -12.02 -11.53 21.94
N LEU A 304 -11.90 -12.68 22.61
CA LEU A 304 -11.85 -14.00 21.97
C LEU A 304 -13.15 -14.30 21.20
N ILE A 305 -14.31 -14.16 21.83
CA ILE A 305 -15.62 -14.39 21.19
C ILE A 305 -15.80 -13.47 19.99
N LEU A 306 -15.47 -12.19 20.14
CA LEU A 306 -15.64 -11.23 19.05
C LEU A 306 -14.73 -11.55 17.86
N GLY A 307 -13.48 -11.97 18.11
CA GLY A 307 -12.58 -12.41 17.05
C GLY A 307 -13.10 -13.65 16.31
N LEU A 308 -13.66 -14.62 17.04
CA LEU A 308 -14.34 -15.78 16.44
C LEU A 308 -15.51 -15.35 15.54
N LEU A 309 -16.33 -14.40 15.98
CA LEU A 309 -17.44 -13.86 15.20
C LEU A 309 -16.96 -13.15 13.93
N PHE A 310 -15.91 -12.35 14.02
CA PHE A 310 -15.32 -11.69 12.86
C PHE A 310 -14.76 -12.70 11.85
N ILE A 311 -14.09 -13.76 12.31
CA ILE A 311 -13.63 -14.83 11.41
C ILE A 311 -14.82 -15.54 10.76
N PHE A 312 -15.85 -15.89 11.53
CA PHE A 312 -17.04 -16.51 10.98
C PHE A 312 -17.68 -15.66 9.87
N TYR A 313 -17.76 -14.34 10.07
CA TYR A 313 -18.26 -13.43 9.05
C TYR A 313 -17.30 -13.28 7.86
N ALA A 314 -15.98 -13.27 8.11
CA ALA A 314 -14.95 -13.16 7.08
C ALA A 314 -15.00 -14.31 6.07
N ARG A 315 -15.39 -15.52 6.50
CA ARG A 315 -15.52 -16.70 5.62
C ARG A 315 -16.50 -16.49 4.46
N ARG A 316 -17.47 -15.58 4.60
CA ARG A 316 -18.44 -15.26 3.54
C ARG A 316 -17.94 -14.22 2.54
N LEU A 317 -16.79 -13.58 2.79
CA LEU A 317 -16.25 -12.57 1.88
C LEU A 317 -15.89 -13.14 0.51
N PRO A 318 -15.17 -14.27 0.39
CA PRO A 318 -14.86 -14.86 -0.92
C PRO A 318 -16.12 -15.24 -1.71
N GLU A 319 -17.13 -15.81 -1.06
CA GLU A 319 -18.41 -16.17 -1.70
C GLU A 319 -19.12 -14.93 -2.27
N LYS A 320 -19.17 -13.83 -1.49
CA LYS A 320 -19.76 -12.57 -1.95
C LYS A 320 -19.00 -11.94 -3.11
N VAL A 321 -17.67 -12.07 -3.12
CA VAL A 321 -16.84 -11.58 -4.21
C VAL A 321 -17.09 -12.41 -5.46
N ALA A 322 -17.06 -13.74 -5.38
CA ALA A 322 -17.34 -14.63 -6.49
C ALA A 322 -18.74 -14.41 -7.09
N ALA A 323 -19.76 -14.23 -6.24
CA ALA A 323 -21.12 -13.94 -6.69
C ALA A 323 -21.22 -12.61 -7.46
N ARG A 324 -20.59 -11.55 -6.95
CA ARG A 324 -20.54 -10.25 -7.63
C ARG A 324 -19.71 -10.29 -8.91
N GLU A 325 -18.62 -11.04 -8.94
CA GLU A 325 -17.83 -11.27 -10.17
C GLU A 325 -18.70 -11.91 -11.27
N GLN A 326 -19.54 -12.88 -10.91
CA GLN A 326 -20.48 -13.49 -11.86
C GLN A 326 -21.61 -12.55 -12.29
N GLU A 327 -22.07 -11.66 -11.42
CA GLU A 327 -23.06 -10.63 -11.77
C GLU A 327 -22.47 -9.60 -12.74
N GLU A 328 -21.27 -9.10 -12.45
CA GLU A 328 -20.57 -8.14 -13.31
C GLU A 328 -20.22 -8.76 -14.67
N ALA A 329 -19.82 -10.04 -14.72
CA ALA A 329 -19.57 -10.76 -15.96
C ALA A 329 -20.84 -10.98 -16.81
N ARG A 330 -22.02 -10.98 -16.20
CA ARG A 330 -23.31 -11.12 -16.88
C ARG A 330 -23.97 -9.79 -17.23
N TYR A 331 -23.47 -8.68 -16.71
CA TYR A 331 -24.06 -7.36 -16.93
C TYR A 331 -23.72 -6.83 -18.32
N ARG A 332 -24.77 -6.60 -19.12
CA ARG A 332 -24.73 -5.87 -20.39
C ARG A 332 -25.79 -4.79 -20.33
N ASP A 333 -25.38 -3.53 -20.50
CA ASP A 333 -26.32 -2.43 -20.68
C ASP A 333 -26.91 -2.50 -22.10
N PRO A 334 -28.20 -2.83 -22.27
CA PRO A 334 -28.79 -3.03 -23.59
C PRO A 334 -28.93 -1.73 -24.40
N GLU A 335 -28.87 -0.56 -23.76
CA GLU A 335 -28.97 0.73 -24.45
C GLU A 335 -27.62 1.29 -24.87
N LYS A 336 -26.55 0.96 -24.13
CA LYS A 336 -25.20 1.53 -24.35
C LYS A 336 -24.19 0.55 -24.90
N ASP A 337 -24.55 -0.73 -25.02
CA ASP A 337 -23.68 -1.85 -25.39
C ASP A 337 -22.35 -1.83 -24.62
N ARG A 338 -22.42 -1.56 -23.32
CA ARG A 338 -21.26 -1.45 -22.43
C ARG A 338 -21.30 -2.54 -21.37
N MET A 339 -20.12 -3.14 -21.15
CA MET A 339 -19.85 -4.01 -20.02
C MET A 339 -19.76 -3.20 -18.72
N TYR A 340 -19.94 -3.86 -17.58
CA TYR A 340 -19.83 -3.21 -16.28
C TYR A 340 -18.41 -2.68 -16.05
N VAL A 341 -18.27 -1.36 -15.88
CA VAL A 341 -16.98 -0.71 -15.58
C VAL A 341 -16.99 -0.30 -14.11
N ARG A 342 -16.11 -0.91 -13.29
CA ARG A 342 -15.98 -0.55 -11.88
C ARG A 342 -15.44 0.88 -11.73
N PRO A 343 -16.16 1.78 -11.03
CA PRO A 343 -15.64 3.11 -10.76
C PRO A 343 -14.43 3.03 -9.82
N GLY A 344 -13.31 3.64 -10.20
CA GLY A 344 -12.14 3.84 -9.34
C GLY A 344 -11.04 2.77 -9.39
N GLY A 345 -11.20 1.70 -10.18
CA GLY A 345 -10.12 0.71 -10.41
C GLY A 345 -9.73 -0.13 -9.19
N ASP A 346 -10.52 -0.12 -8.12
CA ASP A 346 -10.30 -0.97 -6.95
C ASP A 346 -10.65 -2.44 -7.27
N ASP A 347 -9.83 -3.36 -6.74
CA ASP A 347 -10.09 -4.80 -6.74
C ASP A 347 -11.43 -5.11 -6.03
N LEU A 348 -12.23 -6.05 -6.58
CA LEU A 348 -13.52 -6.43 -6.00
C LEU A 348 -13.36 -6.95 -4.59
N MET A 349 -12.29 -7.72 -4.34
CA MET A 349 -11.97 -8.22 -3.01
C MET A 349 -11.81 -7.05 -2.04
N ARG A 350 -11.10 -6.01 -2.44
CA ARG A 350 -10.91 -4.80 -1.63
C ARG A 350 -12.25 -4.10 -1.38
N HIS A 351 -13.04 -3.87 -2.43
CA HIS A 351 -14.32 -3.17 -2.30
C HIS A 351 -15.30 -3.92 -1.37
N VAL A 352 -15.41 -5.23 -1.50
CA VAL A 352 -16.33 -6.07 -0.70
C VAL A 352 -15.83 -6.24 0.73
N SER A 353 -14.52 -6.37 0.94
CA SER A 353 -13.93 -6.51 2.29
C SER A 353 -13.82 -5.20 3.06
N TRP A 354 -13.84 -4.04 2.40
CA TRP A 354 -13.57 -2.77 3.07
C TRP A 354 -14.51 -2.41 4.22
N PRO A 355 -15.84 -2.60 4.11
CA PRO A 355 -16.75 -2.40 5.24
C PRO A 355 -16.46 -3.34 6.41
N PHE A 356 -16.03 -4.57 6.13
CA PHE A 356 -15.63 -5.54 7.15
C PHE A 356 -14.36 -5.08 7.87
N VAL A 357 -13.32 -4.72 7.12
CA VAL A 357 -12.04 -4.25 7.68
C VAL A 357 -12.26 -3.04 8.58
N ARG A 358 -13.03 -2.04 8.13
CA ARG A 358 -13.35 -0.87 8.96
C ARG A 358 -14.04 -1.23 10.28
N ARG A 359 -15.02 -2.12 10.26
CA ARG A 359 -15.73 -2.57 11.46
C ARG A 359 -14.82 -3.35 12.40
N PHE A 360 -13.97 -4.22 11.86
CA PHE A 360 -12.98 -4.96 12.63
C PHE A 360 -11.98 -4.01 13.29
N THR A 361 -11.41 -3.08 12.54
CA THR A 361 -10.47 -2.07 13.05
C THR A 361 -11.10 -1.23 14.15
N LEU A 362 -12.34 -0.75 13.96
CA LEU A 362 -13.07 0.00 14.98
C LEU A 362 -13.28 -0.85 16.24
N ALA A 363 -13.72 -2.10 16.09
CA ALA A 363 -13.93 -3.00 17.22
C ALA A 363 -12.61 -3.34 17.96
N ALA A 364 -11.51 -3.49 17.23
CA ALA A 364 -10.21 -3.83 17.80
C ALA A 364 -9.63 -2.68 18.64
N TYR A 365 -9.74 -1.45 18.16
CA TYR A 365 -9.08 -0.29 18.78
C TYR A 365 -9.97 0.54 19.70
N VAL A 366 -11.30 0.53 19.50
CA VAL A 366 -12.21 1.44 20.22
C VAL A 366 -13.06 0.71 21.26
N LEU A 367 -13.57 -0.48 20.93
CA LEU A 367 -14.54 -1.16 21.79
C LEU A 367 -13.94 -1.59 23.15
N GLY A 368 -12.72 -2.13 23.16
CA GLY A 368 -12.01 -2.51 24.38
C GLY A 368 -11.80 -1.33 25.34
N PRO A 369 -11.15 -0.23 24.91
CA PRO A 369 -11.00 0.97 25.73
C PRO A 369 -12.32 1.57 26.21
N LEU A 370 -13.32 1.74 25.32
CA LEU A 370 -14.62 2.30 25.71
C LEU A 370 -15.35 1.44 26.74
N ALA A 371 -15.35 0.12 26.57
CA ALA A 371 -15.93 -0.80 27.55
C ALA A 371 -15.20 -0.72 28.89
N SER A 372 -13.87 -0.61 28.88
CA SER A 372 -13.05 -0.41 30.09
C SER A 372 -13.49 0.86 30.84
N TYR A 373 -13.58 2.00 30.14
CA TYR A 373 -14.08 3.25 30.73
C TYR A 373 -15.47 3.09 31.32
N ALA A 374 -16.42 2.59 30.54
CA ALA A 374 -17.82 2.50 30.95
C ALA A 374 -17.99 1.61 32.21
N ILE A 375 -17.32 0.45 32.24
CA ILE A 375 -17.39 -0.48 33.36
C ILE A 375 -16.74 0.14 34.60
N MET A 376 -15.53 0.70 34.47
CA MET A 376 -14.82 1.26 35.63
C MET A 376 -15.51 2.48 36.22
N ILE A 377 -16.08 3.37 35.39
CA ILE A 377 -16.90 4.49 35.85
C ILE A 377 -18.14 3.98 36.58
N THR A 378 -18.84 2.99 36.00
CA THR A 378 -20.05 2.41 36.63
C THR A 378 -19.71 1.79 37.97
N MET A 379 -18.60 1.04 38.05
CA MET A 379 -18.12 0.49 39.30
C MET A 379 -17.86 1.62 40.30
N ALA A 380 -17.11 2.67 39.92
CA ALA A 380 -16.77 3.78 40.80
C ALA A 380 -18.02 4.44 41.40
N CYS A 381 -19.07 4.65 40.59
CA CYS A 381 -20.36 5.16 41.07
C CYS A 381 -21.06 4.26 42.10
N THR A 382 -20.72 2.96 42.15
CA THR A 382 -21.26 2.00 43.13
C THR A 382 -20.37 1.82 44.37
N GLY A 383 -19.32 2.64 44.54
CA GLY A 383 -18.40 2.56 45.68
C GLY A 383 -17.35 1.45 45.58
N LYS A 384 -17.09 0.94 44.37
CA LYS A 384 -15.99 0.02 44.05
C LYS A 384 -15.26 0.58 42.83
N PRO A 385 -13.97 0.89 42.84
CA PRO A 385 -12.97 -0.06 43.30
C PRO A 385 -12.35 0.39 44.63
N SER A 386 -12.07 -0.56 45.51
CA SER A 386 -11.33 -0.31 46.75
C SER A 386 -9.83 -0.22 46.47
N ASP A 387 -9.10 0.54 47.29
CA ASP A 387 -7.65 0.40 47.47
C ASP A 387 -6.83 0.27 46.17
N HIS A 388 -6.91 1.29 45.31
CA HIS A 388 -6.16 1.41 44.05
C HIS A 388 -6.57 0.46 42.92
N ASP A 389 -7.64 -0.33 43.08
CA ASP A 389 -8.12 -1.26 42.05
C ASP A 389 -8.55 -0.56 40.74
N TYR A 390 -8.75 0.77 40.76
CA TYR A 390 -9.01 1.54 39.54
C TYR A 390 -7.88 1.42 38.50
N PHE A 391 -6.63 1.11 38.91
CA PHE A 391 -5.53 0.88 37.97
C PHE A 391 -5.73 -0.33 37.04
N ALA A 392 -6.63 -1.27 37.38
CA ALA A 392 -6.98 -2.39 36.52
C ALA A 392 -7.51 -1.94 35.15
N MET A 393 -8.10 -0.75 35.10
CA MET A 393 -8.58 -0.10 33.87
C MET A 393 -7.52 0.00 32.76
N LEU A 394 -6.24 0.08 33.10
CA LEU A 394 -5.12 0.10 32.14
C LEU A 394 -4.83 -1.29 31.56
N ALA A 395 -5.17 -2.36 32.29
CA ALA A 395 -4.96 -3.75 31.86
C ALA A 395 -6.13 -4.32 31.05
N LEU A 396 -7.37 -3.85 31.28
CA LEU A 396 -8.57 -4.38 30.62
C LEU A 396 -8.51 -4.31 29.08
N PRO A 397 -8.15 -3.17 28.43
CA PRO A 397 -8.05 -3.11 26.98
C PRO A 397 -7.00 -4.07 26.42
N PHE A 398 -5.87 -4.24 27.13
CA PHE A 398 -4.83 -5.18 26.76
C PHE A 398 -5.35 -6.62 26.78
N CYS A 399 -6.08 -7.03 27.83
CA CYS A 399 -6.68 -8.36 27.91
C CYS A 399 -7.66 -8.62 26.76
N TYR A 400 -8.51 -7.64 26.44
CA TYR A 400 -9.42 -7.71 25.30
C TYR A 400 -8.67 -7.86 23.97
N SER A 401 -7.66 -7.02 23.71
CA SER A 401 -6.86 -7.11 22.50
C SER A 401 -6.08 -8.43 22.42
N ALA A 402 -5.61 -8.97 23.54
CA ALA A 402 -4.94 -10.27 23.59
C ALA A 402 -5.88 -11.42 23.21
N GLY A 403 -7.13 -11.43 23.72
CA GLY A 403 -8.14 -12.41 23.32
C GLY A 403 -8.51 -12.32 21.85
N LEU A 404 -8.68 -11.09 21.34
CA LEU A 404 -8.92 -10.83 19.92
C LEU A 404 -7.75 -11.28 19.04
N PHE A 405 -6.52 -10.99 19.45
CA PHE A 405 -5.31 -11.41 18.74
C PHE A 405 -5.20 -12.93 18.68
N LEU A 406 -5.39 -13.61 19.82
CA LEU A 406 -5.28 -15.06 19.92
C LEU A 406 -6.32 -15.77 19.05
N SER A 407 -7.58 -15.33 19.10
CA SER A 407 -8.64 -15.93 18.28
C SER A 407 -8.35 -15.79 16.78
N VAL A 408 -7.85 -14.64 16.34
CA VAL A 408 -7.49 -14.42 14.93
C VAL A 408 -6.30 -15.29 14.49
N HIS A 409 -5.24 -15.33 15.29
CA HIS A 409 -4.01 -16.04 14.94
C HIS A 409 -4.15 -17.56 15.05
N LEU A 410 -4.82 -18.06 16.09
CA LEU A 410 -5.04 -19.49 16.29
C LEU A 410 -5.82 -20.10 15.12
N LEU A 411 -6.88 -19.44 14.67
CA LEU A 411 -7.70 -19.94 13.56
C LEU A 411 -7.01 -19.79 12.21
N THR A 412 -6.24 -18.72 12.01
CA THR A 412 -5.46 -18.55 10.79
C THR A 412 -4.38 -19.64 10.71
N ALA A 413 -3.69 -19.93 11.81
CA ALA A 413 -2.73 -21.03 11.88
C ALA A 413 -3.38 -22.39 11.61
N LEU A 414 -4.54 -22.69 12.21
CA LEU A 414 -5.29 -23.93 11.96
C LEU A 414 -5.83 -24.04 10.53
N TYR A 415 -6.11 -22.92 9.88
CA TYR A 415 -6.57 -22.87 8.49
C TYR A 415 -5.45 -23.11 7.48
N PHE A 416 -4.19 -22.77 7.81
CA PHE A 416 -3.03 -23.03 6.94
C PHE A 416 -2.37 -24.40 7.19
N VAL A 417 -2.71 -25.07 8.29
CA VAL A 417 -2.22 -26.42 8.62
C VAL A 417 -3.10 -27.52 8.00
N ASN A 418 -4.32 -27.19 7.58
CA ASN A 418 -5.18 -28.03 6.74
C ASN A 418 -5.20 -27.49 5.30
#